data_AF-A0A2V5SGK8-F1
#
_entry.id   AF-A0A2V5SGK8-F1
#
_cell.length_a   1.000
_cell.length_b   1.000
_cell.length_c   1.000
_cell.angle_alpha   90.00
_cell.angle_beta   90.00
_cell.angle_gamma   90.00
#
_symmetry.space_group_name_H-M   'P 1'
#
loop_
_entity.id
_entity.type
_entity.pdbx_description
1 polymer ?
#
loop_
_entity_poly.entity_id
_entity_poly.type
_entity_poly.pdbx_seq_one_letter_code
_entity_poly.pdbx_strand_id
1 'polypeptide(L)'
;QRGGEQGVTVEDAMSMVHISYGMKEPASSHLRSECAVLAGMAMATLPNSETPWQDYIDNYDRIRDTMQRVLEGFEDFNTRARHPHGFRIAQPARERVFLTPSGRAEFSTAPLPDDTDPGEGRLLLTTIRSHDQFNTTIYSNDDRYRGL
;
A
#
# COMPACT_ATOMS: atom_id res chain seq x y z
N GLN A 1 15.63 -2.09 17.50
CA GLN A 1 15.27 -0.65 17.45
C GLN A 1 15.03 -0.16 18.87
N ARG A 2 15.17 1.15 19.15
CA ARG A 2 15.15 1.66 20.54
C ARG A 2 13.76 1.59 21.20
N GLY A 3 12.67 1.78 20.45
CA GLY A 3 11.29 1.72 20.94
C GLY A 3 10.68 0.33 21.11
N GLY A 4 11.47 -0.75 21.06
CA GLY A 4 10.96 -2.13 21.07
C GLY A 4 10.54 -2.63 19.69
N GLU A 5 9.72 -3.68 19.64
CA GLU A 5 9.20 -4.25 18.39
C GLU A 5 8.37 -3.21 17.64
N GLN A 6 8.68 -3.02 16.35
CA GLN A 6 8.00 -2.02 15.51
C GLN A 6 7.09 -2.72 14.51
N GLY A 7 5.84 -2.24 14.42
CA GLY A 7 4.88 -2.66 13.40
C GLY A 7 4.78 -1.66 12.27
N VAL A 8 4.67 -2.15 11.04
CA VAL A 8 4.36 -1.34 9.85
C VAL A 8 2.85 -1.33 9.63
N THR A 9 2.29 -0.24 9.12
CA THR A 9 0.86 -0.21 8.76
C THR A 9 0.69 -0.46 7.27
N VAL A 10 -0.31 -1.26 6.91
CA VAL A 10 -0.67 -1.60 5.54
C VAL A 10 -2.14 -1.27 5.28
N GLU A 11 -2.46 -0.94 4.03
CA GLU A 11 -3.84 -0.84 3.54
C GLU A 11 -4.17 -2.10 2.72
N ASP A 12 -5.35 -2.70 2.95
CA ASP A 12 -5.86 -3.79 2.13
C ASP A 12 -6.83 -3.33 1.04
N ALA A 13 -7.25 -4.26 0.17
CA ALA A 13 -8.17 -3.99 -0.94
C ALA A 13 -9.56 -3.47 -0.50
N MET A 14 -9.88 -3.54 0.79
CA MET A 14 -11.15 -3.07 1.37
C MET A 14 -10.99 -1.70 2.03
N SER A 15 -9.85 -1.04 1.84
CA SER A 15 -9.46 0.22 2.45
C SER A 15 -9.31 0.15 3.97
N MET A 16 -8.93 -1.02 4.49
CA MET A 16 -8.62 -1.18 5.92
C MET A 16 -7.12 -0.97 6.16
N VAL A 17 -6.81 -0.01 7.02
CA VAL A 17 -5.48 0.26 7.53
C VAL A 17 -5.29 -0.45 8.86
N HIS A 18 -4.32 -1.34 8.94
CA HIS A 18 -4.02 -2.10 10.16
C HIS A 18 -2.52 -2.32 10.33
N ILE A 19 -2.11 -2.61 11.57
CA ILE A 19 -0.71 -2.88 11.89
C ILE A 19 -0.33 -4.32 11.54
N SER A 20 0.88 -4.48 10.99
CA SER A 20 1.48 -5.74 10.61
C SER A 20 2.86 -5.86 11.24
N TYR A 21 3.13 -7.03 11.80
CA TYR A 21 4.37 -7.37 12.49
C TYR A 21 5.08 -8.51 11.76
N GLY A 22 6.41 -8.44 11.71
CA GLY A 22 7.22 -9.52 11.17
C GLY A 22 7.21 -10.72 12.10
N MET A 23 6.76 -11.88 11.62
CA MET A 23 6.68 -13.10 12.45
C MET A 23 7.94 -13.97 12.41
N LYS A 24 8.95 -13.60 11.61
CA LYS A 24 10.17 -14.40 11.40
C LYS A 24 11.39 -13.63 11.87
N GLU A 25 12.33 -14.36 12.46
CA GLU A 25 13.65 -13.84 12.77
C GLU A 25 14.37 -13.40 11.48
N PRO A 26 15.11 -12.28 11.51
CA PRO A 26 15.92 -11.86 10.38
C PRO A 26 16.94 -12.93 9.99
N ALA A 27 17.08 -13.19 8.69
CA ALA A 27 18.05 -14.17 8.17
C ALA A 27 19.52 -13.78 8.43
N SER A 28 19.79 -12.54 8.85
CA SER A 28 21.12 -12.04 9.21
C SER A 28 21.00 -10.85 10.15
N SER A 29 21.95 -10.72 11.07
CA SER A 29 22.08 -9.57 11.97
C SER A 29 22.38 -8.25 11.25
N HIS A 30 22.77 -8.32 9.97
CA HIS A 30 22.98 -7.13 9.13
C HIS A 30 21.71 -6.67 8.41
N LEU A 31 20.66 -7.49 8.38
CA LEU A 31 19.39 -7.07 7.78
C LEU A 31 18.75 -5.96 8.63
N ARG A 32 18.34 -4.90 7.95
CA ARG A 32 17.66 -3.75 8.53
C ARG A 32 16.26 -3.65 7.94
N SER A 33 15.34 -3.08 8.70
CA SER A 33 14.02 -2.73 8.19
C SER A 33 14.13 -1.69 7.06
N GLU A 34 13.15 -1.68 6.17
CA GLU A 34 13.10 -0.72 5.06
C GLU A 34 13.18 0.74 5.57
N CYS A 35 12.42 1.09 6.61
CA CYS A 35 12.50 2.43 7.20
C CYS A 35 13.92 2.78 7.69
N ALA A 36 14.63 1.81 8.31
CA ALA A 36 16.00 2.03 8.78
C ALA A 36 17.00 2.17 7.62
N VAL A 37 16.79 1.46 6.50
CA VAL A 37 17.59 1.63 5.28
C VAL A 37 17.35 3.02 4.69
N LEU A 38 16.08 3.41 4.49
CA LEU A 38 15.71 4.69 3.90
C LEU A 38 16.21 5.88 4.74
N ALA A 39 15.97 5.87 6.05
CA ALA A 39 16.44 6.92 6.95
C ALA A 39 17.98 6.95 7.04
N GLY A 40 18.63 5.78 7.04
CA GLY A 40 20.09 5.69 7.01
C GLY A 40 20.69 6.29 5.75
N MET A 41 20.10 6.03 4.59
CA MET A 41 20.48 6.67 3.33
C MET A 41 20.25 8.18 3.40
N ALA A 42 19.07 8.63 3.85
CA ALA A 42 18.75 10.04 3.95
C ALA A 42 19.73 10.80 4.85
N MET A 43 20.08 10.26 6.03
CA MET A 43 21.08 10.87 6.91
C MET A 43 22.48 10.92 6.28
N ALA A 44 22.84 9.94 5.44
CA ALA A 44 24.13 9.91 4.76
C ALA A 44 24.20 10.85 3.54
N THR A 45 23.09 11.06 2.84
CA THR A 45 23.08 11.78 1.55
C THR A 45 22.44 13.17 1.62
N LEU A 46 21.70 13.50 2.68
CA LEU A 46 20.99 14.77 2.87
C LEU A 46 21.44 15.48 4.16
N PRO A 47 22.71 15.95 4.24
CA PRO A 47 23.28 16.48 5.48
C PRO A 47 22.57 17.75 6.00
N ASN A 48 21.86 18.47 5.14
CA ASN A 48 21.12 19.69 5.49
C ASN A 48 19.61 19.43 5.70
N SER A 49 19.18 18.17 5.79
CA SER A 49 17.78 17.84 6.02
C SER A 49 17.38 18.17 7.46
N GLU A 50 16.30 18.94 7.63
CA GLU A 50 15.68 19.21 8.93
C GLU A 50 14.75 18.06 9.39
N THR A 51 14.56 17.04 8.55
CA THR A 51 13.71 15.91 8.89
C THR A 51 14.37 15.07 9.99
N PRO A 52 13.66 14.72 11.08
CA PRO A 52 14.24 13.99 12.20
C PRO A 52 14.30 12.48 11.90
N TRP A 53 15.14 12.10 10.92
CA TRP A 53 15.23 10.74 10.39
C TRP A 53 15.48 9.68 11.45
N GLN A 54 16.42 9.94 12.37
CA GLN A 54 16.73 9.02 13.46
C GLN A 54 15.53 8.83 14.39
N ASP A 55 14.80 9.91 14.69
CA ASP A 55 13.63 9.85 15.57
C ASP A 55 12.52 8.99 14.98
N TYR A 56 12.31 9.05 13.65
CA TYR A 56 11.32 8.24 12.96
C TYR A 56 11.63 6.74 13.01
N ILE A 57 12.90 6.36 12.91
CA ILE A 57 13.28 4.93 12.93
C ILE A 57 13.47 4.36 14.34
N ASP A 58 13.60 5.23 15.33
CA ASP A 58 13.60 4.85 16.75
C ASP A 58 12.21 4.48 17.24
N ASN A 59 11.15 5.10 16.69
CA ASN A 59 9.76 4.78 16.97
C ASN A 59 8.84 5.12 15.78
N TYR A 60 8.25 4.09 15.16
CA TYR A 60 7.39 4.21 13.98
C TYR A 60 6.03 4.85 14.29
N ASP A 61 5.65 4.97 15.56
CA ASP A 61 4.49 5.80 15.94
C ASP A 61 4.69 7.23 15.47
N ARG A 62 5.93 7.76 15.51
CA ARG A 62 6.24 9.14 15.11
C ARG A 62 6.05 9.38 13.62
N ILE A 63 6.28 8.34 12.79
CA ILE A 63 5.98 8.41 11.35
C ILE A 63 4.47 8.58 11.17
N ARG A 64 3.68 7.77 11.88
CA ARG A 64 2.21 7.83 11.85
C ARG A 64 1.67 9.14 12.44
N ASP A 65 2.33 9.69 13.46
CA ASP A 65 2.02 11.00 14.02
C ASP A 65 2.25 12.13 13.01
N THR A 66 3.30 12.04 12.19
CA THR A 66 3.50 12.99 11.09
C THR A 66 2.45 12.79 10.00
N MET A 67 2.12 11.54 9.63
CA MET A 67 1.11 11.24 8.61
C MET A 67 -0.27 11.80 8.96
N GLN A 68 -0.74 11.62 10.20
CA GLN A 68 -2.07 12.09 10.61
C GLN A 68 -2.23 13.62 10.56
N ARG A 69 -1.14 14.38 10.53
CA ARG A 69 -1.19 15.86 10.42
C ARG A 69 -1.55 16.34 9.01
N VAL A 70 -1.39 15.48 8.00
CA VAL A 70 -1.52 15.86 6.59
C VAL A 70 -2.47 14.97 5.81
N LEU A 71 -2.70 13.74 6.26
CA LEU A 71 -3.59 12.79 5.61
C LEU A 71 -4.98 12.85 6.25
N GLU A 72 -5.98 13.27 5.47
CA GLU A 72 -7.39 13.23 5.87
C GLU A 72 -7.84 11.78 6.11
N GLY A 73 -8.59 11.54 7.20
CA GLY A 73 -9.11 10.22 7.56
C GLY A 73 -8.14 9.37 8.38
N PHE A 74 -6.93 9.87 8.67
CA PHE A 74 -5.90 9.23 9.48
C PHE A 74 -5.81 9.81 10.90
N GLU A 75 -6.80 10.57 11.35
CA GLU A 75 -6.86 11.11 12.71
C GLU A 75 -6.76 9.98 13.73
N ASP A 76 -6.03 10.19 14.83
CA ASP A 76 -5.78 9.18 15.87
C ASP A 76 -5.14 7.88 15.34
N PHE A 77 -4.32 7.98 14.28
CA PHE A 77 -3.73 6.85 13.56
C PHE A 77 -3.17 5.77 14.49
N ASN A 78 -2.27 6.16 15.41
CA ASN A 78 -1.61 5.22 16.30
C ASN A 78 -2.58 4.40 17.15
N THR A 79 -3.64 5.03 17.65
CA THR A 79 -4.69 4.37 18.42
C THR A 79 -5.51 3.45 17.53
N ARG A 80 -5.97 3.97 16.39
CA ARG A 80 -6.89 3.27 15.49
C ARG A 80 -6.25 2.06 14.80
N ALA A 81 -4.98 2.16 14.41
CA ALA A 81 -4.24 1.06 13.79
C ALA A 81 -4.07 -0.15 14.72
N ARG A 82 -4.21 0.05 16.04
CA ARG A 82 -4.11 -1.01 17.06
C ARG A 82 -5.45 -1.63 17.43
N HIS A 83 -6.58 -1.09 16.96
CA HIS A 83 -7.85 -1.78 17.12
C HIS A 83 -7.83 -3.12 16.38
N PRO A 84 -8.64 -4.11 16.81
CA PRO A 84 -8.86 -5.30 16.02
C PRO A 84 -9.27 -4.90 14.59
N HIS A 85 -8.54 -5.40 13.59
CA HIS A 85 -8.69 -5.06 12.16
C HIS A 85 -8.36 -3.61 11.77
N GLY A 86 -7.85 -2.80 12.69
CA GLY A 86 -7.45 -1.42 12.44
C GLY A 86 -8.62 -0.48 12.17
N PHE A 87 -8.51 0.37 11.15
CA PHE A 87 -9.56 1.32 10.76
C PHE A 87 -9.72 1.41 9.26
N ARG A 88 -10.90 1.88 8.83
CA ARG A 88 -11.21 2.04 7.42
C ARG A 88 -10.96 3.48 6.96
N ILE A 89 -10.35 3.64 5.79
CA ILE A 89 -10.34 4.93 5.07
C ILE A 89 -11.74 5.16 4.46
N ALA A 90 -12.23 6.38 4.54
CA ALA A 90 -13.54 6.75 4.00
C ALA A 90 -13.60 6.50 2.49
N GLN A 91 -14.72 5.94 2.04
CA GLN A 91 -15.00 5.68 0.62
C GLN A 91 -16.30 6.41 0.25
N PRO A 92 -16.26 7.72 -0.05
CA PRO A 92 -17.46 8.57 -0.15
C PRO A 92 -18.54 8.01 -1.08
N ALA A 93 -18.15 7.45 -2.22
CA ALA A 93 -19.08 6.87 -3.18
C ALA A 93 -19.90 5.71 -2.60
N ARG A 94 -19.37 4.94 -1.65
CA ARG A 94 -20.10 3.87 -0.93
C ARG A 94 -21.28 4.42 -0.13
N GLU A 95 -21.13 5.64 0.38
CA GLU A 95 -22.13 6.35 1.18
C GLU A 95 -22.99 7.30 0.32
N ARG A 96 -22.88 7.21 -1.01
CA ARG A 96 -23.55 8.09 -1.98
C ARG A 96 -23.14 9.57 -1.82
N VAL A 97 -21.95 9.82 -1.27
CA VAL A 97 -21.31 11.12 -1.26
C VAL A 97 -20.45 11.22 -2.52
N PHE A 98 -20.88 12.05 -3.47
CA PHE A 98 -20.16 12.23 -4.74
C PHE A 98 -19.39 13.55 -4.71
N LEU A 99 -18.06 13.45 -4.69
CA LEU A 99 -17.14 14.59 -4.75
C LEU A 99 -16.94 15.09 -6.19
N THR A 100 -18.02 15.14 -6.96
CA THR A 100 -18.06 15.66 -8.33
C THR A 100 -18.53 17.12 -8.32
N PRO A 101 -18.27 17.92 -9.38
CA PRO A 101 -18.77 19.30 -9.46
C PRO A 101 -20.30 19.41 -9.33
N SER A 102 -21.05 18.41 -9.79
CA SER A 102 -22.51 18.36 -9.65
C SER A 102 -23.01 17.86 -8.30
N GLY A 103 -22.14 17.30 -7.45
CA GLY A 103 -22.50 16.63 -6.20
C GLY A 103 -23.30 15.34 -6.39
N ARG A 104 -23.30 14.76 -7.60
CA ARG A 104 -24.06 13.56 -7.98
C ARG A 104 -23.18 12.56 -8.74
N ALA A 105 -23.69 11.34 -8.91
CA ALA A 105 -23.10 10.40 -9.85
C ALA A 105 -23.16 10.98 -11.28
N GLU A 106 -22.03 11.00 -11.96
CA GLU A 106 -21.90 11.51 -13.34
C GLU A 106 -21.69 10.33 -14.29
N PHE A 107 -22.55 10.21 -15.30
CA PHE A 107 -22.49 9.15 -16.30
C PHE A 107 -21.74 9.63 -17.53
N SER A 108 -20.89 8.77 -18.10
CA SER A 108 -20.15 9.05 -19.33
C SER A 108 -20.51 8.03 -20.41
N THR A 109 -20.74 8.52 -21.63
CA THR A 109 -20.91 7.72 -22.84
C THR A 109 -19.67 7.79 -23.73
N ALA A 110 -18.48 7.94 -23.11
CA ALA A 110 -17.23 7.97 -23.85
C ALA A 110 -17.14 6.76 -24.80
N PRO A 111 -16.79 6.99 -26.08
CA PRO A 111 -16.65 5.90 -27.03
C PRO A 111 -15.52 4.97 -26.58
N LEU A 112 -15.69 3.67 -26.81
CA LEU A 112 -14.60 2.72 -26.63
C LEU A 112 -13.53 2.96 -27.70
N PRO A 113 -12.24 2.79 -27.37
CA PRO A 113 -11.19 2.82 -28.38
C PRO A 113 -11.38 1.69 -29.41
N ASP A 114 -11.00 1.96 -30.66
CA ASP A 114 -11.07 1.01 -31.77
C ASP A 114 -9.71 0.31 -31.97
N ASP A 115 -9.19 -0.29 -30.88
CA ASP A 115 -7.85 -0.89 -30.80
C ASP A 115 -7.86 -2.42 -30.67
N THR A 116 -8.99 -3.04 -31.00
CA THR A 116 -9.19 -4.49 -30.84
C THR A 116 -8.80 -5.33 -32.06
N ASP A 117 -8.56 -4.70 -33.22
CA ASP A 117 -8.08 -5.38 -34.43
C ASP A 117 -6.55 -5.32 -34.52
N PRO A 118 -5.82 -6.43 -34.31
CA PRO A 118 -4.37 -6.44 -34.44
C PRO A 118 -3.90 -6.26 -35.89
N GLY A 119 -4.78 -6.40 -36.88
CA GLY A 119 -4.49 -6.38 -38.31
C GLY A 119 -4.12 -7.76 -38.87
N GLU A 120 -4.09 -7.87 -40.21
CA GLU A 120 -3.85 -9.15 -40.89
C GLU A 120 -2.49 -9.76 -40.51
N GLY A 121 -2.52 -11.06 -40.18
CA GLY A 121 -1.32 -11.82 -39.82
C GLY A 121 -0.74 -11.51 -38.43
N ARG A 122 -1.47 -10.79 -37.56
CA ARG A 122 -1.01 -10.38 -36.22
C ARG A 122 -1.89 -10.96 -35.12
N LEU A 123 -1.32 -11.06 -33.91
CA LEU A 123 -2.01 -11.51 -32.70
C LEU A 123 -1.99 -10.39 -31.66
N LEU A 124 -3.09 -10.25 -30.92
CA LEU A 124 -3.15 -9.39 -29.74
C LEU A 124 -2.68 -10.16 -28.51
N LEU A 125 -1.63 -9.67 -27.84
CA LEU A 125 -1.14 -10.25 -26.58
C LEU A 125 -1.90 -9.64 -25.40
N THR A 126 -2.48 -10.50 -24.57
CA THR A 126 -3.09 -10.11 -23.30
C THR A 126 -2.45 -10.88 -22.15
N THR A 127 -2.22 -10.21 -21.04
CA THR A 127 -1.78 -10.86 -19.80
C THR A 127 -2.93 -10.89 -18.81
N ILE A 128 -3.08 -12.03 -18.13
CA ILE A 128 -4.08 -12.24 -17.07
C ILE A 128 -3.41 -12.88 -15.87
N ARG A 129 -3.89 -12.56 -14.66
CA ARG A 129 -3.36 -13.14 -13.43
C ARG A 129 -3.78 -14.61 -13.28
N SER A 130 -2.93 -15.40 -12.65
CA SER A 130 -3.24 -16.76 -12.22
C SER A 130 -3.79 -16.75 -10.79
N HIS A 131 -4.57 -17.76 -10.42
CA HIS A 131 -5.12 -17.90 -9.06
C HIS A 131 -4.02 -18.10 -8.02
N ASP A 132 -3.09 -19.03 -8.27
CA ASP A 132 -2.05 -19.44 -7.31
C ASP A 132 -0.73 -18.69 -7.52
N GLN A 133 -0.83 -17.47 -8.05
CA GLN A 133 0.29 -16.56 -8.20
C GLN A 133 -0.11 -15.17 -7.72
N PHE A 134 0.65 -14.60 -6.79
CA PHE A 134 0.52 -13.20 -6.43
C PHE A 134 1.69 -12.40 -6.97
N ASN A 135 1.42 -11.64 -8.04
CA ASN A 135 2.41 -10.82 -8.75
C ASN A 135 3.64 -11.67 -9.17
N THR A 136 4.76 -11.54 -8.45
CA THR A 136 6.01 -12.24 -8.74
C THR A 136 6.20 -13.54 -7.95
N THR A 137 5.29 -13.85 -7.02
CA THR A 137 5.37 -15.04 -6.16
C THR A 137 4.47 -16.14 -6.71
N ILE A 138 5.06 -17.28 -7.03
CA ILE A 138 4.37 -18.49 -7.46
C ILE A 138 4.13 -19.36 -6.21
N TYR A 139 2.87 -19.62 -5.88
CA TYR A 139 2.50 -20.50 -4.76
C TYR A 139 2.28 -21.95 -5.19
N SER A 140 1.81 -22.14 -6.42
CA SER A 140 1.59 -23.46 -7.03
C SER A 140 1.90 -23.41 -8.51
N ASN A 141 2.18 -24.59 -9.08
CA ASN A 141 2.24 -24.78 -10.53
C ASN A 141 0.88 -25.19 -11.13
N ASP A 142 -0.16 -25.33 -10.29
CA ASP A 142 -1.54 -25.62 -10.69
C ASP A 142 -2.28 -24.28 -10.92
N ASP A 143 -2.84 -24.08 -12.12
CA ASP A 143 -3.76 -23.01 -12.44
C ASP A 143 -5.13 -23.60 -12.77
N ARG A 144 -5.93 -23.77 -11.71
CA ARG A 144 -7.31 -24.24 -11.78
C ARG A 144 -8.17 -23.52 -12.81
N TYR A 145 -7.95 -22.23 -13.07
CA TYR A 145 -8.75 -21.48 -14.03
C TYR A 145 -8.37 -21.77 -15.49
N ARG A 146 -7.17 -22.31 -15.72
CA ARG A 146 -6.67 -22.67 -17.05
C ARG A 146 -6.60 -24.17 -17.29
N GLY A 147 -6.88 -24.98 -16.27
CA GLY A 147 -6.83 -26.44 -16.35
C GLY A 147 -5.42 -26.99 -16.58
N LEU A 148 -4.41 -26.28 -16.07
CA LEU A 148 -2.98 -26.60 -16.15
C LEU A 148 -2.43 -26.95 -14.78
#